data_AF-A0A2D6GJB8-F1
#
_entry.id   AF-A0A2D6GJB8-F1
#
_cell.length_a   1.000
_cell.length_b   1.000
_cell.length_c   1.000
_cell.angle_alpha   90.00
_cell.angle_beta   90.00
_cell.angle_gamma   90.00
#
_symmetry.space_group_name_H-M   'P 1'
#
loop_
_entity.id
_entity.type
_entity.pdbx_description
1 polymer ?
#
loop_
_entity_poly.entity_id
_entity_poly.type
_entity_poly.pdbx_seq_one_letter_code
_entity_poly.pdbx_strand_id
1 'polypeptide(L)'
;MAVSIPEELRAFGITSKEFVEKKRGLAKSAETEVNDSDVIWELFQDLTKKALSYEMLQMLFWNMAIFKDKLGQNSFEYQQKSHKSRLLDLEQKGKTKVKINATGCSASCRKMHNLVLPLEKALQNLPVPNPKCEATLYSANTWCTSIYLVAKESEKESPKLPLAVENVPELPPLVKSIKNNESDSADETAERDSEQTEDNTMGWAIATLTLCLGLGLLFFSPWAGGLLVAWSIPFFPPLMQRLRRSLPFLKHRWERWGLLGIGFLLALLLLLLTQLADREKNTSSTKSAIPPYEVLLIEDQSSSTRSRLRVSIVAPEALTARDRARVAMNAAKQIQASQVSDDPDNPQYEYVSVVLEASTKSAGQGYALAEAEYAPDGRGQQGIMSEDPDNQWKWNVSSSKARVNPDDTNSLQNVKGTLETFLKQ
;
A
#
# COMPACT_ATOMS: atom_id res chain seq x y z
N MET A 1 -26.08 9.49 -29.92
CA MET A 1 -25.49 10.04 -28.68
C MET A 1 -24.68 8.92 -28.05
N ALA A 2 -23.41 9.15 -27.69
CA ALA A 2 -22.56 8.11 -27.14
C ALA A 2 -23.09 7.71 -25.76
N VAL A 3 -23.49 6.44 -25.60
CA VAL A 3 -23.85 5.89 -24.29
C VAL A 3 -22.60 5.96 -23.42
N SER A 4 -22.66 6.77 -22.35
CA SER A 4 -21.54 6.92 -21.43
C SER A 4 -21.42 5.65 -20.60
N ILE A 5 -20.37 4.86 -20.86
CA ILE A 5 -20.00 3.74 -19.97
C ILE A 5 -19.81 4.31 -18.56
N PRO A 6 -20.41 3.71 -17.52
CA PRO A 6 -20.18 4.09 -16.13
C PRO A 6 -18.68 4.09 -15.80
N GLU A 7 -18.23 5.09 -15.03
CA GLU A 7 -16.84 5.20 -14.60
C GLU A 7 -16.37 3.94 -13.85
N GLU A 8 -17.28 3.32 -13.11
CA GLU A 8 -17.03 2.11 -12.34
C GLU A 8 -16.62 0.92 -13.23
N LEU A 9 -17.14 0.82 -14.46
CA LEU A 9 -16.72 -0.22 -15.41
C LEU A 9 -15.41 0.12 -16.13
N ARG A 10 -15.17 1.41 -16.39
CA ARG A 10 -13.91 1.86 -16.98
C ARG A 10 -12.73 1.54 -16.08
N ALA A 11 -12.89 1.72 -14.76
CA ALA A 11 -11.91 1.34 -13.74
C ALA A 11 -11.51 -0.15 -13.75
N PHE A 12 -12.29 -1.02 -14.41
CA PHE A 12 -11.94 -2.43 -14.64
C PHE A 12 -11.49 -2.71 -16.09
N GLY A 13 -11.11 -1.68 -16.83
CA GLY A 13 -10.61 -1.78 -18.20
C GLY A 13 -11.68 -1.98 -19.27
N ILE A 14 -12.97 -1.82 -18.95
CA ILE A 14 -14.05 -1.99 -19.95
C ILE A 14 -14.05 -0.84 -20.95
N THR A 15 -13.85 -1.18 -22.21
CA THR A 15 -13.83 -0.24 -23.33
C THR A 15 -15.20 -0.03 -23.97
N SER A 16 -15.37 1.07 -24.70
CA SER A 16 -16.57 1.32 -25.52
C SER A 16 -16.82 0.21 -26.53
N LYS A 17 -15.75 -0.41 -27.03
CA LYS A 17 -15.84 -1.53 -27.97
C LYS A 17 -16.48 -2.74 -27.29
N GLU A 18 -15.98 -3.14 -26.12
CA GLU A 18 -16.53 -4.27 -25.37
C GLU A 18 -17.99 -4.03 -24.94
N PHE A 19 -18.33 -2.80 -24.55
CA PHE A 19 -19.72 -2.44 -24.25
C PHE A 19 -20.64 -2.67 -25.47
N VAL A 20 -20.24 -2.15 -26.64
CA VAL A 20 -21.02 -2.30 -27.89
C VAL A 20 -21.08 -3.77 -28.32
N GLU A 21 -20.00 -4.53 -28.19
CA GLU A 21 -19.96 -5.96 -28.49
C GLU A 21 -20.90 -6.74 -27.57
N LYS A 22 -20.89 -6.47 -26.26
CA LYS A 22 -21.79 -7.09 -25.30
C LYS A 22 -23.25 -6.73 -25.58
N LYS A 23 -23.56 -5.45 -25.85
CA LYS A 23 -24.91 -4.99 -26.22
C LYS A 23 -25.41 -5.69 -27.49
N ARG A 24 -24.57 -5.79 -28.52
CA ARG A 24 -24.90 -6.52 -29.76
C ARG A 24 -25.11 -8.01 -29.51
N GLY A 25 -24.31 -8.63 -28.64
CA GLY A 25 -24.46 -10.03 -28.24
C GLY A 25 -25.82 -10.29 -27.60
N LEU A 26 -26.21 -9.45 -26.63
CA LEU A 26 -27.50 -9.53 -25.95
C LEU A 26 -28.68 -9.28 -26.90
N ALA A 27 -28.53 -8.36 -27.86
CA ALA A 27 -29.58 -8.04 -28.83
C ALA A 27 -29.80 -9.16 -29.85
N LYS A 28 -28.83 -10.05 -30.06
CA LYS A 28 -29.02 -11.26 -30.88
C LYS A 28 -29.80 -12.34 -30.15
N SER A 29 -29.76 -12.34 -28.81
CA SER A 29 -30.50 -13.29 -27.96
C SER A 29 -31.87 -12.78 -27.52
N ALA A 30 -32.17 -11.49 -27.70
CA ALA A 30 -33.42 -10.87 -27.31
C ALA A 30 -34.18 -10.34 -28.54
N GLU A 31 -35.49 -10.57 -28.62
CA GLU A 31 -36.35 -10.04 -29.70
C GLU A 31 -36.69 -8.54 -29.53
N THR A 32 -36.13 -7.89 -28.51
CA THR A 32 -36.41 -6.50 -28.12
C THR A 32 -35.13 -5.68 -27.95
N GLU A 33 -35.26 -4.34 -27.99
CA GLU A 33 -34.15 -3.42 -27.75
C GLU A 33 -33.53 -3.64 -26.36
N VAL A 34 -32.22 -3.90 -26.31
CA VAL A 34 -31.49 -4.19 -25.07
C VAL A 34 -31.22 -2.91 -24.29
N ASN A 35 -31.65 -2.90 -23.02
CA ASN A 35 -31.41 -1.82 -22.08
C ASN A 35 -29.92 -1.74 -21.70
N ASP A 36 -29.35 -0.54 -21.72
CA ASP A 36 -27.95 -0.31 -21.32
C ASP A 36 -27.66 -0.77 -19.89
N SER A 37 -28.66 -0.70 -18.99
CA SER A 37 -28.52 -1.20 -17.62
C SER A 37 -28.26 -2.70 -17.57
N ASP A 38 -28.88 -3.48 -18.47
CA ASP A 38 -28.69 -4.93 -18.55
C ASP A 38 -27.30 -5.25 -19.10
N VAL A 39 -26.82 -4.46 -20.07
CA VAL A 39 -25.45 -4.58 -20.59
C VAL A 39 -24.42 -4.32 -19.48
N ILE A 40 -24.59 -3.23 -18.72
CA ILE A 40 -23.72 -2.88 -17.59
C ILE A 40 -23.70 -4.01 -16.55
N TRP A 41 -24.88 -4.51 -16.21
CA TRP A 41 -25.03 -5.59 -15.24
C TRP A 41 -24.29 -6.86 -15.65
N GLU A 42 -24.48 -7.27 -16.90
CA GLU A 42 -23.81 -8.44 -17.47
C GLU A 42 -22.28 -8.29 -17.53
N LEU A 43 -21.79 -7.08 -17.82
CA LEU A 43 -20.34 -6.80 -17.80
C LEU A 43 -19.76 -6.94 -16.39
N PHE A 44 -20.44 -6.45 -15.36
CA PHE A 44 -20.04 -6.69 -13.98
C PHE A 44 -20.01 -8.18 -13.66
N GLN A 45 -21.03 -8.94 -14.05
CA GLN A 45 -21.06 -10.39 -13.83
C GLN A 45 -19.88 -11.09 -14.50
N ASP A 46 -19.56 -10.74 -15.74
CA ASP A 46 -18.41 -11.30 -16.45
C ASP A 46 -17.07 -10.96 -15.75
N LEU A 47 -16.92 -9.75 -15.24
CA LEU A 47 -15.74 -9.35 -14.46
C LEU A 47 -15.61 -10.15 -13.16
N THR A 48 -16.72 -10.42 -12.46
CA THR A 48 -16.66 -11.23 -11.22
C THR A 48 -16.22 -12.66 -11.47
N LYS A 49 -16.54 -13.24 -12.63
CA LYS A 49 -16.09 -14.58 -13.05
C LYS A 49 -14.60 -14.61 -13.42
N LYS A 50 -14.01 -13.46 -13.74
CA LYS A 50 -12.60 -13.32 -14.15
C LYS A 50 -11.71 -12.85 -13.00
N ALA A 51 -12.24 -12.70 -11.79
CA ALA A 51 -11.49 -12.13 -10.68
C ALA A 51 -10.30 -12.99 -10.26
N LEU A 52 -9.15 -12.33 -10.12
CA LEU A 52 -7.88 -12.94 -9.72
C LEU A 52 -7.60 -12.81 -8.22
N SER A 53 -8.29 -11.89 -7.54
CA SER A 53 -8.14 -11.67 -6.09
C SER A 53 -9.47 -11.33 -5.43
N TYR A 54 -9.52 -11.57 -4.11
CA TYR A 54 -10.69 -11.18 -3.30
C TYR A 54 -10.84 -9.66 -3.18
N GLU A 55 -9.74 -8.90 -3.22
CA GLU A 55 -9.79 -7.44 -3.31
C GLU A 55 -10.53 -6.98 -4.57
N MET A 56 -10.27 -7.63 -5.72
CA MET A 56 -10.98 -7.35 -6.97
C MET A 56 -12.48 -7.68 -6.85
N LEU A 57 -12.83 -8.82 -6.25
CA LEU A 57 -14.24 -9.18 -5.99
C LEU A 57 -14.93 -8.19 -5.05
N GLN A 58 -14.25 -7.76 -3.99
CA GLN A 58 -14.76 -6.76 -3.06
C GLN A 58 -15.14 -5.48 -3.80
N MET A 59 -14.24 -4.97 -4.64
CA MET A 59 -14.48 -3.78 -5.43
C MET A 59 -15.63 -3.96 -6.44
N LEU A 60 -15.65 -5.08 -7.18
CA LEU A 60 -16.71 -5.39 -8.14
C LEU A 60 -18.08 -5.44 -7.47
N PHE A 61 -18.22 -6.19 -6.37
CA PHE A 61 -19.49 -6.32 -5.67
C PHE A 61 -19.95 -5.01 -5.02
N TRP A 62 -19.02 -4.18 -4.55
CA TRP A 62 -19.37 -2.84 -4.05
C TRP A 62 -19.96 -1.97 -5.16
N ASN A 63 -19.33 -1.96 -6.34
CA ASN A 63 -19.84 -1.20 -7.50
C ASN A 63 -21.16 -1.76 -8.04
N MET A 64 -21.33 -3.08 -8.05
CA MET A 64 -22.62 -3.72 -8.35
C MET A 64 -23.71 -3.28 -7.36
N ALA A 65 -23.37 -3.14 -6.08
CA ALA A 65 -24.30 -2.65 -5.07
C ALA A 65 -24.68 -1.18 -5.32
N ILE A 66 -23.70 -0.30 -5.58
CA ILE A 66 -23.94 1.11 -5.95
C ILE A 66 -24.86 1.19 -7.17
N PHE A 67 -24.55 0.42 -8.22
CA PHE A 67 -25.31 0.42 -9.46
C PHE A 67 -26.77 0.00 -9.24
N LYS A 68 -27.00 -1.08 -8.48
CA LYS A 68 -28.35 -1.53 -8.11
C LYS A 68 -29.10 -0.47 -7.29
N ASP A 69 -28.42 0.15 -6.34
CA ASP A 69 -29.03 1.20 -5.51
C ASP A 69 -29.40 2.45 -6.33
N LYS A 70 -28.55 2.88 -7.27
CA LYS A 70 -28.86 3.98 -8.22
C LYS A 70 -30.11 3.68 -9.07
N LEU A 71 -30.38 2.40 -9.36
CA LEU A 71 -31.59 1.96 -10.05
C LEU A 71 -32.82 1.77 -9.13
N GLY A 72 -32.70 2.06 -7.83
CA GLY A 72 -33.76 1.83 -6.84
C GLY A 72 -33.97 0.35 -6.49
N GLN A 73 -33.05 -0.53 -6.85
CA GLN A 73 -33.14 -1.97 -6.64
C GLN A 73 -32.40 -2.39 -5.36
N ASN A 74 -32.85 -3.51 -4.75
CA ASN A 74 -32.19 -4.05 -3.56
C ASN A 74 -30.74 -4.43 -3.88
N SER A 75 -29.81 -3.83 -3.14
CA SER A 75 -28.36 -3.99 -3.30
C SER A 75 -27.69 -4.71 -2.14
N PHE A 76 -28.45 -5.12 -1.11
CA PHE A 76 -27.91 -5.61 0.16
C PHE A 76 -27.07 -6.88 0.00
N GLU A 77 -27.50 -7.81 -0.85
CA GLU A 77 -26.73 -9.03 -1.15
C GLU A 77 -25.34 -8.72 -1.74
N TYR A 78 -25.24 -7.71 -2.61
CA TYR A 78 -23.96 -7.31 -3.20
C TYR A 78 -23.06 -6.59 -2.18
N GLN A 79 -23.65 -5.84 -1.24
CA GLN A 79 -22.89 -5.34 -0.07
C GLN A 79 -22.34 -6.52 0.75
N GLN A 80 -23.15 -7.56 1.03
CA GLN A 80 -22.69 -8.76 1.73
C GLN A 80 -21.55 -9.47 0.99
N LYS A 81 -21.66 -9.64 -0.33
CA LYS A 81 -20.59 -10.24 -1.15
C LYS A 81 -19.30 -9.41 -1.13
N SER A 82 -19.40 -8.08 -1.15
CA SER A 82 -18.24 -7.18 -1.01
C SER A 82 -17.55 -7.39 0.35
N HIS A 83 -18.30 -7.37 1.44
CA HIS A 83 -17.75 -7.57 2.79
C HIS A 83 -17.18 -8.97 3.02
N LYS A 84 -17.81 -10.01 2.48
CA LYS A 84 -17.28 -11.37 2.53
C LYS A 84 -15.95 -11.48 1.75
N SER A 85 -15.87 -10.83 0.59
CA SER A 85 -14.62 -10.77 -0.19
C SER A 85 -13.51 -10.09 0.59
N ARG A 86 -13.80 -8.98 1.28
CA ARG A 86 -12.83 -8.32 2.19
C ARG A 86 -12.31 -9.27 3.27
N LEU A 87 -13.18 -10.03 3.91
CA LEU A 87 -12.77 -10.97 4.96
C LEU A 87 -11.89 -12.10 4.42
N LEU A 88 -12.21 -12.64 3.24
CA LEU A 88 -11.38 -13.67 2.59
C LEU A 88 -10.03 -13.13 2.12
N ASP A 89 -9.96 -11.87 1.67
CA ASP A 89 -8.70 -11.18 1.39
C ASP A 89 -7.82 -11.10 2.64
N LEU A 90 -8.42 -10.71 3.77
CA LEU A 90 -7.72 -10.66 5.06
C LEU A 90 -7.28 -12.04 5.56
N GLU A 91 -8.10 -13.07 5.35
CA GLU A 91 -7.75 -14.47 5.64
C GLU A 91 -6.55 -14.94 4.79
N GLN A 92 -6.57 -14.67 3.49
CA GLN A 92 -5.48 -15.00 2.57
C GLN A 92 -4.18 -14.27 2.93
N LYS A 93 -4.29 -13.06 3.49
CA LYS A 93 -3.17 -12.26 4.05
C LYS A 93 -2.75 -12.70 5.46
N GLY A 94 -3.27 -13.81 5.97
CA GLY A 94 -2.88 -14.41 7.26
C GLY A 94 -3.40 -13.66 8.49
N LYS A 95 -4.39 -12.78 8.35
CA LYS A 95 -4.99 -12.07 9.50
C LYS A 95 -5.98 -12.98 10.21
N THR A 96 -6.07 -12.85 11.54
CA THR A 96 -6.89 -13.75 12.39
C THR A 96 -8.01 -13.01 13.13
N LYS A 97 -7.91 -11.69 13.27
CA LYS A 97 -8.88 -10.84 13.98
C LYS A 97 -9.24 -9.61 13.15
N VAL A 98 -10.51 -9.24 13.21
CA VAL A 98 -11.04 -8.03 12.56
C VAL A 98 -11.80 -7.17 13.55
N LYS A 99 -11.83 -5.86 13.30
CA LYS A 99 -12.59 -4.88 14.07
C LYS A 99 -13.64 -4.23 13.19
N ILE A 100 -14.85 -4.04 13.72
CA ILE A 100 -15.91 -3.32 13.02
C ILE A 100 -15.72 -1.80 13.18
N ASN A 101 -15.58 -1.09 12.07
CA ASN A 101 -15.74 0.35 12.02
C ASN A 101 -17.16 0.71 11.55
N ALA A 102 -17.89 1.49 12.34
CA ALA A 102 -19.27 1.88 12.08
C ALA A 102 -19.57 3.32 12.48
N THR A 103 -18.53 4.16 12.66
CA THR A 103 -18.65 5.57 13.08
C THR A 103 -19.54 6.38 12.15
N GLY A 104 -19.38 6.19 10.84
CA GLY A 104 -20.13 6.91 9.79
C GLY A 104 -21.46 6.28 9.36
N CYS A 105 -22.07 5.42 10.18
CA CYS A 105 -23.28 4.67 9.80
C CYS A 105 -24.47 4.94 10.74
N SER A 106 -25.55 4.18 10.57
CA SER A 106 -26.80 4.29 11.35
C SER A 106 -26.60 3.97 12.84
N ALA A 107 -27.57 4.36 13.67
CA ALA A 107 -27.52 4.12 15.12
C ALA A 107 -27.44 2.63 15.49
N SER A 108 -28.07 1.74 14.71
CA SER A 108 -27.98 0.30 14.92
C SER A 108 -26.56 -0.22 14.63
N CYS A 109 -25.90 0.28 13.59
CA CYS A 109 -24.51 -0.07 13.26
C CYS A 109 -23.51 0.46 14.28
N ARG A 110 -23.70 1.67 14.81
CA ARG A 110 -22.81 2.25 15.83
C ARG A 110 -22.72 1.39 17.10
N LYS A 111 -23.74 0.60 17.42
CA LYS A 111 -23.70 -0.37 18.55
C LYS A 111 -22.68 -1.48 18.35
N MET A 112 -22.25 -1.74 17.11
CA MET A 112 -21.24 -2.73 16.77
C MET A 112 -19.85 -2.11 16.56
N HIS A 113 -19.72 -0.78 16.68
CA HIS A 113 -18.44 -0.11 16.51
C HIS A 113 -17.43 -0.60 17.54
N ASN A 114 -16.18 -0.80 17.11
CA ASN A 114 -15.07 -1.34 17.89
C ASN A 114 -15.26 -2.77 18.41
N LEU A 115 -16.29 -3.50 17.96
CA LEU A 115 -16.35 -4.94 18.22
C LEU A 115 -15.23 -5.64 17.45
N VAL A 116 -14.43 -6.40 18.19
CA VAL A 116 -13.33 -7.22 17.70
C VAL A 116 -13.82 -8.65 17.60
N LEU A 117 -13.71 -9.23 16.41
CA LEU A 117 -14.21 -10.56 16.08
C LEU A 117 -13.04 -11.44 15.61
N PRO A 118 -13.03 -12.74 15.97
CA PRO A 118 -12.27 -13.72 15.20
C PRO A 118 -12.69 -13.66 13.73
N LEU A 119 -11.73 -13.71 12.82
CA LEU A 119 -12.00 -13.60 11.38
C LEU A 119 -12.92 -14.73 10.90
N GLU A 120 -12.71 -15.96 11.38
CA GLU A 120 -13.57 -17.12 11.09
C GLU A 120 -15.03 -16.85 11.50
N LYS A 121 -15.25 -16.23 12.67
CA LYS A 121 -16.59 -15.87 13.13
C LYS A 121 -17.20 -14.72 12.34
N ALA A 122 -16.39 -13.76 11.90
CA ALA A 122 -16.84 -12.71 10.99
C ALA A 122 -17.27 -13.29 9.63
N LEU A 123 -16.55 -14.27 9.09
CA LEU A 123 -16.91 -14.97 7.85
C LEU A 123 -18.20 -15.78 8.00
N GLN A 124 -18.35 -16.50 9.12
CA GLN A 124 -19.52 -17.34 9.40
C GLN A 124 -20.79 -16.50 9.62
N ASN A 125 -20.70 -15.44 10.40
CA ASN A 125 -21.87 -14.68 10.85
C ASN A 125 -22.19 -13.47 9.95
N LEU A 126 -21.18 -12.94 9.26
CA LEU A 126 -21.22 -11.75 8.41
C LEU A 126 -22.10 -10.60 8.95
N PRO A 127 -21.88 -10.11 10.18
CA PRO A 127 -22.73 -9.09 10.79
C PRO A 127 -22.68 -7.69 10.15
N VAL A 128 -21.66 -7.46 9.34
CA VAL A 128 -21.54 -6.30 8.44
C VAL A 128 -21.58 -6.81 6.99
N PRO A 129 -22.46 -6.27 6.13
CA PRO A 129 -23.38 -5.15 6.38
C PRO A 129 -24.51 -5.54 7.35
N ASN A 130 -24.96 -4.60 8.19
CA ASN A 130 -25.99 -4.87 9.20
C ASN A 130 -27.39 -4.93 8.56
N PRO A 131 -28.13 -6.04 8.67
CA PRO A 131 -29.50 -6.14 8.14
C PRO A 131 -30.48 -5.14 8.76
N LYS A 132 -30.18 -4.66 9.98
CA LYS A 132 -30.96 -3.63 10.69
C LYS A 132 -30.44 -2.22 10.43
N CYS A 133 -29.62 -2.01 9.41
CA CYS A 133 -29.14 -0.69 9.05
C CYS A 133 -30.27 0.12 8.41
N GLU A 134 -30.47 1.33 8.92
CA GLU A 134 -31.49 2.27 8.45
C GLU A 134 -30.91 3.36 7.54
N ALA A 135 -29.59 3.33 7.31
CA ALA A 135 -28.96 4.27 6.40
C ALA A 135 -29.32 3.94 4.95
N THR A 136 -29.40 4.97 4.13
CA THR A 136 -29.69 4.94 2.70
C THR A 136 -28.59 5.69 1.93
N LEU A 137 -28.50 5.48 0.62
CA LEU A 137 -27.57 6.21 -0.24
C LEU A 137 -28.30 6.96 -1.37
N TYR A 138 -28.66 6.27 -2.46
CA TYR A 138 -29.39 6.86 -3.59
C TYR A 138 -30.87 6.48 -3.60
N SER A 139 -31.22 5.33 -3.01
CA SER A 139 -32.60 4.85 -2.93
C SER A 139 -33.07 4.65 -1.50
N ALA A 140 -34.33 4.23 -1.33
CA ALA A 140 -34.88 3.86 -0.03
C ALA A 140 -34.38 2.49 0.48
N ASN A 141 -33.58 1.77 -0.31
CA ASN A 141 -33.00 0.50 0.11
C ASN A 141 -31.88 0.69 1.14
N THR A 142 -31.67 -0.32 1.97
CA THR A 142 -30.63 -0.31 3.00
C THR A 142 -29.23 -0.18 2.39
N TRP A 143 -28.48 0.81 2.86
CA TRP A 143 -27.07 1.03 2.55
C TRP A 143 -26.24 1.08 3.82
N CYS A 144 -25.38 0.08 4.03
CA CYS A 144 -24.53 0.01 5.21
C CYS A 144 -23.11 0.47 4.88
N THR A 145 -22.65 1.54 5.51
CA THR A 145 -21.27 2.05 5.37
C THR A 145 -20.30 1.46 6.39
N SER A 146 -20.75 0.53 7.23
CA SER A 146 -19.88 -0.15 8.20
C SER A 146 -18.91 -1.07 7.48
N ILE A 147 -17.69 -1.25 8.01
CA ILE A 147 -16.63 -2.03 7.37
C ILE A 147 -15.84 -2.87 8.39
N TYR A 148 -15.13 -3.88 7.88
CA TYR A 148 -14.12 -4.62 8.64
C TYR A 148 -12.73 -4.03 8.43
N LEU A 149 -12.03 -3.83 9.55
CA LEU A 149 -10.64 -3.44 9.61
C LEU A 149 -9.82 -4.56 10.26
N VAL A 150 -8.50 -4.55 10.05
CA VAL A 150 -7.60 -5.42 10.80
C VAL A 150 -7.58 -4.95 12.25
N ALA A 151 -7.84 -5.86 13.19
CA ALA A 151 -7.71 -5.56 14.61
C ALA A 151 -6.23 -5.52 15.00
N LYS A 152 -5.85 -4.62 15.91
CA LYS A 152 -4.49 -4.60 16.47
C LYS A 152 -4.26 -5.86 17.29
N GLU A 153 -3.02 -6.33 17.36
CA GLU A 153 -2.71 -7.54 18.13
C GLU A 153 -3.12 -7.42 19.60
N SER A 154 -2.91 -6.24 20.19
CA SER A 154 -3.26 -5.89 21.56
C SER A 154 -4.77 -5.80 21.84
N GLU A 155 -5.61 -5.67 20.80
CA GLU A 155 -7.05 -5.60 20.95
C GLU A 155 -7.64 -6.99 21.26
N LYS A 156 -8.39 -7.08 22.36
CA LYS A 156 -9.04 -8.32 22.81
C LYS A 156 -10.36 -8.52 22.09
N GLU A 157 -10.70 -9.79 21.85
CA GLU A 157 -11.99 -10.18 21.28
C GLU A 157 -13.14 -9.70 22.15
N SER A 158 -14.22 -9.28 21.48
CA SER A 158 -15.41 -8.81 22.17
C SER A 158 -16.19 -10.00 22.75
N PRO A 159 -16.63 -9.92 24.02
CA PRO A 159 -17.26 -11.05 24.71
C PRO A 159 -18.63 -11.41 24.13
N LYS A 160 -19.29 -10.46 23.45
CA LYS A 160 -20.58 -10.65 22.81
C LYS A 160 -20.44 -10.39 21.31
N LEU A 161 -20.59 -11.46 20.54
CA LEU A 161 -20.58 -11.37 19.09
C LEU A 161 -21.97 -10.93 18.57
N PRO A 162 -22.03 -10.17 17.47
CA PRO A 162 -23.29 -9.92 16.78
C PRO A 162 -23.94 -11.21 16.29
N LEU A 163 -25.26 -11.19 16.14
CA LEU A 163 -26.02 -12.31 15.58
C LEU A 163 -25.60 -12.59 14.15
N ALA A 164 -25.60 -13.87 13.78
CA ALA A 164 -25.39 -14.30 12.41
C ALA A 164 -26.53 -13.82 11.52
N VAL A 165 -26.20 -13.45 10.28
CA VAL A 165 -27.20 -13.24 9.24
C VAL A 165 -27.67 -14.61 8.74
N GLU A 166 -28.98 -14.78 8.53
CA GLU A 166 -29.59 -16.08 8.22
C GLU A 166 -29.07 -16.73 6.94
N ASN A 167 -28.65 -15.93 5.95
CA ASN A 167 -28.08 -16.40 4.70
C ASN A 167 -26.86 -15.56 4.31
N VAL A 168 -25.69 -16.19 4.33
CA VAL A 168 -24.44 -15.59 3.87
C VAL A 168 -24.23 -15.97 2.39
N PRO A 169 -24.22 -15.02 1.46
CA PRO A 169 -24.12 -15.33 0.03
C PRO A 169 -22.79 -16.00 -0.33
N GLU A 170 -22.82 -16.88 -1.32
CA GLU A 170 -21.62 -17.48 -1.91
C GLU A 170 -20.91 -16.51 -2.86
N LEU A 171 -19.60 -16.69 -2.98
CA LEU A 171 -18.75 -15.93 -3.90
C LEU A 171 -18.31 -16.82 -5.06
N PRO A 172 -18.13 -16.27 -6.27
CA PRO A 172 -17.54 -17.01 -7.37
C PRO A 172 -16.09 -17.40 -7.02
N PRO A 173 -15.60 -18.55 -7.52
CA PRO A 173 -14.23 -18.96 -7.31
C PRO A 173 -13.26 -18.00 -8.02
N LEU A 174 -12.09 -17.76 -7.43
CA LEU A 174 -11.01 -17.01 -8.08
C LEU A 174 -10.42 -17.81 -9.24
N VAL A 175 -10.04 -17.10 -10.30
CA VAL A 175 -9.32 -17.72 -11.43
C VAL A 175 -7.89 -18.02 -11.00
N LYS A 176 -7.44 -19.27 -11.19
CA LYS A 176 -6.05 -19.67 -10.90
C LYS A 176 -5.11 -18.95 -11.87
N SER A 177 -4.10 -18.23 -11.34
CA SER A 177 -3.01 -17.73 -12.17
C SER A 177 -2.22 -18.91 -12.75
N ILE A 178 -2.17 -19.07 -14.06
CA ILE A 178 -1.27 -20.03 -14.71
C ILE A 178 0.15 -19.49 -14.50
N LYS A 179 0.86 -20.00 -13.49
CA LYS A 179 2.30 -19.79 -13.35
C LYS A 179 2.99 -20.75 -14.32
N ASN A 180 3.52 -20.23 -15.42
CA ASN A 180 4.51 -20.94 -16.23
C ASN A 180 5.82 -20.99 -15.44
N ASN A 181 6.08 -22.11 -14.76
CA ASN A 181 7.40 -22.47 -14.25
C ASN A 181 7.64 -23.94 -14.61
N GLU A 182 8.18 -24.18 -15.81
CA GLU A 182 8.99 -25.37 -16.07
C GLU A 182 10.38 -25.07 -15.53
N SER A 183 10.79 -25.81 -14.49
CA SER A 183 12.20 -26.02 -14.19
C SER A 183 12.36 -27.50 -13.90
N ASP A 184 12.82 -28.21 -14.91
CA ASP A 184 13.18 -29.62 -14.87
C ASP A 184 14.24 -29.89 -13.80
N SER A 185 14.03 -30.98 -13.08
CA SER A 185 14.96 -31.60 -12.13
C SER A 185 15.53 -32.88 -12.72
N ALA A 186 16.85 -32.99 -12.84
CA ALA A 186 17.69 -34.20 -12.88
C ALA A 186 19.14 -33.72 -13.13
N ASP A 187 20.23 -34.27 -12.63
CA ASP A 187 20.50 -35.51 -11.89
C ASP A 187 21.87 -35.31 -11.22
N GLU A 188 22.04 -35.80 -9.99
CA GLU A 188 23.36 -36.00 -9.36
C GLU A 188 23.89 -37.37 -9.78
N THR A 189 25.03 -37.46 -10.49
CA THR A 189 26.00 -38.58 -10.42
C THR A 189 27.15 -38.38 -11.41
N ALA A 190 28.28 -37.83 -10.95
CA ALA A 190 29.62 -38.06 -11.52
C ALA A 190 30.69 -37.37 -10.66
N GLU A 191 31.01 -37.91 -9.49
CA GLU A 191 32.19 -37.50 -8.72
C GLU A 191 33.27 -38.59 -8.80
N ARG A 192 34.53 -38.12 -8.87
CA ARG A 192 35.81 -38.84 -8.95
C ARG A 192 36.34 -39.03 -10.37
N ASP A 193 36.75 -37.91 -10.97
CA ASP A 193 38.01 -37.78 -11.74
C ASP A 193 38.26 -36.32 -12.20
N SER A 194 37.38 -35.36 -11.89
CA SER A 194 37.48 -33.93 -12.29
C SER A 194 38.24 -33.01 -11.31
N GLU A 195 38.63 -33.50 -10.13
CA GLU A 195 39.02 -32.66 -8.98
C GLU A 195 40.28 -31.79 -9.22
N GLN A 196 41.09 -32.12 -10.22
CA GLN A 196 42.32 -31.37 -10.52
C GLN A 196 42.16 -30.35 -11.67
N THR A 197 41.14 -30.49 -12.51
CA THR A 197 40.85 -29.55 -13.62
C THR A 197 39.82 -28.49 -13.23
N GLU A 198 38.84 -28.82 -12.38
CA GLU A 198 37.84 -27.87 -11.86
C GLU A 198 38.42 -26.83 -10.89
N ASP A 199 39.47 -27.19 -10.14
CA ASP A 199 40.03 -26.30 -9.11
C ASP A 199 40.77 -25.10 -9.73
N ASN A 200 41.26 -25.24 -10.97
CA ASN A 200 41.85 -24.13 -11.72
C ASN A 200 40.79 -23.24 -12.36
N THR A 201 39.75 -23.80 -12.98
CA THR A 201 38.68 -23.01 -13.64
C THR A 201 37.87 -22.20 -12.64
N MET A 202 37.53 -22.76 -11.48
CA MET A 202 36.82 -22.04 -10.42
C MET A 202 37.66 -20.93 -9.79
N GLY A 203 38.98 -21.15 -9.62
CA GLY A 203 39.92 -20.12 -9.17
C GLY A 203 40.02 -18.94 -10.14
N TRP A 204 40.11 -19.22 -11.44
CA TRP A 204 40.07 -18.19 -12.48
C TRP A 204 38.73 -17.44 -12.49
N ALA A 205 37.60 -18.15 -12.41
CA ALA A 205 36.27 -17.55 -12.45
C ALA A 205 36.07 -16.55 -11.30
N ILE A 206 36.43 -16.93 -10.07
CA ILE A 206 36.19 -16.07 -8.89
C ILE A 206 37.17 -14.89 -8.83
N ALA A 207 38.45 -15.10 -9.18
CA ALA A 207 39.41 -14.00 -9.30
C ALA A 207 38.98 -12.98 -10.38
N THR A 208 38.47 -13.47 -11.52
CA THR A 208 37.98 -12.62 -12.61
C THR A 208 36.72 -11.88 -12.20
N LEU A 209 35.77 -12.54 -11.54
CA LEU A 209 34.51 -11.93 -11.10
C LEU A 209 34.76 -10.85 -10.04
N THR A 210 35.68 -11.08 -9.11
CA THR A 210 36.07 -10.09 -8.09
C THR A 210 36.86 -8.91 -8.68
N LEU A 211 37.71 -9.15 -9.69
CA LEU A 211 38.35 -8.09 -10.46
C LEU A 211 37.31 -7.24 -11.20
N CYS A 212 36.34 -7.86 -11.88
CA CYS A 212 35.27 -7.15 -12.58
C CYS A 212 34.39 -6.32 -11.63
N LEU A 213 34.04 -6.87 -10.47
CA LEU A 213 33.34 -6.14 -9.40
C LEU A 213 34.15 -4.95 -8.89
N GLY A 214 35.45 -5.12 -8.67
CA GLY A 214 36.35 -4.03 -8.28
C GLY A 214 36.42 -2.93 -9.33
N LEU A 215 36.54 -3.29 -10.61
CA LEU A 215 36.54 -2.34 -11.73
C LEU A 215 35.20 -1.58 -11.85
N GLY A 216 34.07 -2.26 -11.65
CA GLY A 216 32.76 -1.61 -11.60
C GLY A 216 32.63 -0.65 -10.41
N LEU A 217 33.15 -1.04 -9.24
CA LEU A 217 33.12 -0.21 -8.03
C LEU A 217 34.02 1.03 -8.11
N LEU A 218 35.05 1.06 -8.96
CA LEU A 218 35.89 2.25 -9.15
C LEU A 218 35.08 3.49 -9.59
N PHE A 219 33.97 3.30 -10.32
CA PHE A 219 33.09 4.41 -10.74
C PHE A 219 32.34 5.06 -9.57
N PHE A 220 32.05 4.29 -8.52
CA PHE A 220 31.23 4.74 -7.39
C PHE A 220 32.06 5.05 -6.15
N SER A 221 33.15 4.32 -5.94
CA SER A 221 34.08 4.49 -4.82
C SER A 221 35.50 4.10 -5.25
N PRO A 222 36.33 5.08 -5.66
CA PRO A 222 37.68 4.81 -6.15
C PRO A 222 38.55 4.02 -5.17
N TRP A 223 38.37 4.26 -3.87
CA TRP A 223 39.12 3.58 -2.81
C TRP A 223 38.68 2.13 -2.60
N ALA A 224 37.36 1.87 -2.56
CA ALA A 224 36.85 0.51 -2.38
C ALA A 224 37.08 -0.35 -3.64
N GLY A 225 36.86 0.24 -4.83
CA GLY A 225 37.16 -0.42 -6.10
C GLY A 225 38.65 -0.72 -6.27
N GLY A 226 39.52 0.23 -5.95
CA GLY A 226 40.97 0.05 -6.02
C GLY A 226 41.48 -1.03 -5.07
N LEU A 227 40.93 -1.11 -3.87
CA LEU A 227 41.25 -2.16 -2.90
C LEU A 227 40.85 -3.54 -3.41
N LEU A 228 39.64 -3.71 -3.96
CA LEU A 228 39.19 -5.00 -4.52
C LEU A 228 40.02 -5.44 -5.72
N VAL A 229 40.34 -4.52 -6.62
CA VAL A 229 41.20 -4.79 -7.78
C VAL A 229 42.57 -5.27 -7.29
N ALA A 230 43.22 -4.53 -6.38
CA ALA A 230 44.51 -4.90 -5.85
C ALA A 230 44.46 -6.24 -5.08
N TRP A 231 43.38 -6.49 -4.34
CA TRP A 231 43.20 -7.71 -3.55
C TRP A 231 42.91 -8.94 -4.40
N SER A 232 42.35 -8.80 -5.60
CA SER A 232 42.06 -9.92 -6.51
C SER A 232 43.31 -10.48 -7.22
N ILE A 233 44.34 -9.65 -7.44
CA ILE A 233 45.53 -10.00 -8.23
C ILE A 233 46.30 -11.23 -7.69
N PRO A 234 46.56 -11.36 -6.38
CA PRO A 234 47.27 -12.52 -5.83
C PRO A 234 46.52 -13.84 -6.05
N PHE A 235 45.19 -13.80 -6.24
CA PHE A 235 44.32 -14.97 -6.32
C PHE A 235 44.21 -15.59 -7.71
N PHE A 236 44.84 -15.00 -8.72
CA PHE A 236 44.99 -15.65 -10.02
C PHE A 236 45.87 -16.91 -9.90
N PRO A 237 45.45 -18.07 -10.46
CA PRO A 237 46.13 -19.35 -10.25
C PRO A 237 47.67 -19.35 -10.43
N PRO A 238 48.27 -18.71 -11.46
CA PRO A 238 49.74 -18.68 -11.59
C PRO A 238 50.45 -17.90 -10.48
N LEU A 239 49.79 -16.89 -9.90
CA LEU A 239 50.33 -16.08 -8.79
C LEU A 239 50.09 -16.77 -7.44
N MET A 240 48.92 -17.40 -7.24
CA MET A 240 48.63 -18.21 -6.05
C MET A 240 49.59 -19.37 -5.89
N GLN A 241 50.00 -20.01 -6.98
CA GLN A 241 50.92 -21.14 -6.92
C GLN A 241 52.32 -20.71 -6.45
N ARG A 242 52.73 -19.46 -6.73
CA ARG A 242 53.96 -18.86 -6.17
C ARG A 242 53.78 -18.47 -4.70
N LEU A 243 52.65 -17.85 -4.35
CA LEU A 243 52.33 -17.45 -2.97
C LEU A 243 52.27 -18.66 -2.02
N ARG A 244 51.77 -19.80 -2.52
CA ARG A 244 51.70 -21.09 -1.80
C ARG A 244 53.08 -21.63 -1.41
N ARG A 245 54.11 -21.36 -2.22
CA ARG A 245 55.48 -21.79 -1.91
C ARG A 245 56.11 -20.95 -0.79
N SER A 246 55.70 -19.68 -0.66
CA SER A 246 56.21 -18.76 0.37
C SER A 246 55.43 -18.81 1.68
N LEU A 247 54.13 -19.16 1.67
CA LEU A 247 53.26 -19.11 2.85
C LEU A 247 52.60 -20.49 3.08
N PRO A 248 53.11 -21.31 4.01
CA PRO A 248 52.67 -22.70 4.18
C PRO A 248 51.24 -22.84 4.74
N PHE A 249 50.67 -21.78 5.33
CA PHE A 249 49.28 -21.75 5.80
C PHE A 249 48.25 -21.50 4.68
N LEU A 250 48.66 -21.31 3.42
CA LEU A 250 47.73 -21.23 2.27
C LEU A 250 47.49 -22.61 1.63
N LYS A 251 47.74 -23.69 2.39
CA LYS A 251 47.70 -25.06 1.88
C LYS A 251 46.27 -25.55 1.68
N HIS A 252 45.33 -25.16 2.55
CA HIS A 252 43.94 -25.60 2.45
C HIS A 252 43.06 -24.62 1.66
N ARG A 253 42.06 -25.17 0.97
CA ARG A 253 41.15 -24.46 0.07
C ARG A 253 40.34 -23.38 0.80
N TRP A 254 39.85 -23.69 1.99
CA TRP A 254 39.03 -22.80 2.82
C TRP A 254 39.78 -21.54 3.29
N GLU A 255 41.07 -21.65 3.58
CA GLU A 255 41.91 -20.52 4.02
C GLU A 255 42.07 -19.48 2.90
N ARG A 256 42.12 -19.94 1.64
CA ARG A 256 42.22 -19.07 0.45
C ARG A 256 40.92 -18.30 0.22
N TRP A 257 39.79 -18.99 0.25
CA TRP A 257 38.48 -18.37 0.09
C TRP A 257 38.15 -17.45 1.27
N GLY A 258 38.58 -17.81 2.48
CA GLY A 258 38.47 -16.96 3.66
C GLY A 258 39.21 -15.63 3.51
N LEU A 259 40.46 -15.64 3.00
CA LEU A 259 41.22 -14.42 2.76
C LEU A 259 40.65 -13.53 1.65
N LEU A 260 40.11 -14.15 0.59
CA LEU A 260 39.41 -13.41 -0.46
C LEU A 260 38.13 -12.77 0.10
N GLY A 261 37.37 -13.52 0.91
CA GLY A 261 36.18 -13.02 1.60
C GLY A 261 36.47 -11.86 2.55
N ILE A 262 37.59 -11.90 3.28
CA ILE A 262 38.01 -10.79 4.16
C ILE A 262 38.26 -9.50 3.36
N GLY A 263 38.94 -9.58 2.21
CA GLY A 263 39.15 -8.43 1.34
C GLY A 263 37.85 -7.85 0.79
N PHE A 264 36.89 -8.72 0.45
CA PHE A 264 35.57 -8.31 0.01
C PHE A 264 34.79 -7.58 1.12
N LEU A 265 34.82 -8.11 2.35
CA LEU A 265 34.20 -7.46 3.51
C LEU A 265 34.84 -6.10 3.84
N LEU A 266 36.16 -5.96 3.70
CA LEU A 266 36.87 -4.69 3.87
C LEU A 266 36.44 -3.64 2.83
N ALA A 267 36.24 -4.06 1.58
CA ALA A 267 35.77 -3.17 0.53
C ALA A 267 34.31 -2.73 0.75
N LEU A 268 33.45 -3.64 1.20
CA LEU A 268 32.08 -3.31 1.62
C LEU A 268 32.07 -2.33 2.80
N LEU A 269 32.95 -2.53 3.78
CA LEU A 269 33.09 -1.61 4.91
C LEU A 269 33.49 -0.20 4.43
N LEU A 270 34.47 -0.10 3.52
CA LEU A 270 34.88 1.19 2.92
C LEU A 270 33.75 1.84 2.11
N LEU A 271 32.98 1.05 1.37
CA LEU A 271 31.79 1.54 0.67
C LEU A 271 30.74 2.09 1.65
N LEU A 272 30.47 1.38 2.74
CA LEU A 272 29.55 1.83 3.77
C LEU A 272 30.03 3.10 4.48
N LEU A 273 31.32 3.19 4.80
CA LEU A 273 31.93 4.37 5.42
C LEU A 273 31.87 5.59 4.50
N THR A 274 32.11 5.41 3.19
CA THR A 274 31.97 6.50 2.21
C THR A 274 30.52 6.97 2.06
N GLN A 275 29.56 6.03 2.02
CA GLN A 275 28.13 6.38 2.01
C GLN A 275 27.68 7.09 3.29
N LEU A 276 28.20 6.69 4.46
CA LEU A 276 27.92 7.35 5.74
C LEU A 276 28.50 8.77 5.77
N ALA A 277 29.73 8.96 5.30
CA ALA A 277 30.35 10.28 5.22
C ALA A 277 29.64 11.22 4.23
N ASP A 278 29.20 10.71 3.08
CA ASP A 278 28.40 11.48 2.12
C ASP A 278 26.99 11.79 2.65
N ARG A 279 26.39 10.88 3.43
CA ARG A 279 25.14 11.14 4.14
C ARG A 279 25.30 12.25 5.18
N GLU A 280 26.44 12.30 5.87
CA GLU A 280 26.73 13.35 6.85
C GLU A 280 26.96 14.72 6.18
N LYS A 281 27.72 14.78 5.08
CA LYS A 281 27.91 16.02 4.31
C LYS A 281 26.62 16.55 3.68
N ASN A 282 25.78 15.69 3.13
CA ASN A 282 24.48 16.06 2.55
C ASN A 282 23.46 16.53 3.60
N THR A 283 23.69 16.26 4.89
CA THR A 283 22.86 16.77 6.00
C THR A 283 23.32 18.13 6.56
N SER A 284 24.41 18.71 6.03
CA SER A 284 24.99 19.97 6.55
C SER A 284 24.53 21.26 5.85
N SER A 285 23.62 21.19 4.86
CA SER A 285 22.94 22.41 4.40
C SER A 285 21.80 22.77 5.35
N THR A 286 22.08 23.71 6.24
CA THR A 286 21.14 24.52 7.05
C THR A 286 19.88 23.77 7.52
N LYS A 287 20.01 22.89 8.53
CA LYS A 287 18.87 22.29 9.25
C LYS A 287 18.02 23.40 9.90
N SER A 288 17.01 23.86 9.18
CA SER A 288 15.80 24.40 9.79
C SER A 288 15.16 23.23 10.54
N ALA A 289 15.24 23.25 11.87
CA ALA A 289 14.52 22.30 12.72
C ALA A 289 13.03 22.39 12.37
N ILE A 290 12.39 21.25 12.09
CA ILE A 290 10.96 21.21 11.79
C ILE A 290 10.23 21.54 13.10
N PRO A 291 9.29 22.51 13.10
CA PRO A 291 8.54 22.84 14.30
C PRO A 291 7.85 21.60 14.92
N PRO A 292 7.82 21.48 16.26
CA PRO A 292 7.08 20.43 16.93
C PRO A 292 5.57 20.60 16.72
N TYR A 293 4.83 19.49 16.79
CA TYR A 293 3.38 19.48 16.68
C TYR A 293 2.76 18.61 17.79
N GLU A 294 1.50 18.90 18.12
CA GLU A 294 0.67 18.12 19.03
C GLU A 294 -0.52 17.53 18.27
N VAL A 295 -0.89 16.29 18.58
CA VAL A 295 -2.04 15.61 17.98
C VAL A 295 -3.30 15.91 18.80
N LEU A 296 -4.32 16.47 18.14
CA LEU A 296 -5.59 16.84 18.78
C LEU A 296 -6.67 15.78 18.62
N LEU A 297 -6.80 15.26 17.40
CA LEU A 297 -7.89 14.36 17.04
C LEU A 297 -7.40 13.35 15.99
N ILE A 298 -7.80 12.10 16.15
CA ILE A 298 -7.57 11.03 15.17
C ILE A 298 -8.93 10.46 14.79
N GLU A 299 -9.26 10.52 13.51
CA GLU A 299 -10.49 9.99 12.94
C GLU A 299 -10.17 8.95 11.87
N ASP A 300 -10.71 7.75 12.04
CA ASP A 300 -10.69 6.75 10.98
C ASP A 300 -11.81 7.05 9.98
N GLN A 301 -11.41 7.39 8.75
CA GLN A 301 -12.30 7.70 7.62
C GLN A 301 -12.24 6.63 6.53
N SER A 302 -11.82 5.42 6.92
CA SER A 302 -11.73 4.28 6.01
C SER A 302 -13.08 4.01 5.36
N SER A 303 -13.00 3.61 4.10
CA SER A 303 -14.14 3.15 3.30
C SER A 303 -13.97 1.68 2.96
N SER A 304 -14.99 1.09 2.35
CA SER A 304 -14.90 -0.29 1.86
C SER A 304 -13.87 -0.45 0.74
N THR A 305 -13.32 0.61 0.18
CA THR A 305 -12.39 0.54 -0.96
C THR A 305 -10.99 1.05 -0.64
N ARG A 306 -10.81 1.68 0.54
CA ARG A 306 -9.53 2.22 0.97
C ARG A 306 -9.50 2.46 2.47
N SER A 307 -8.43 2.03 3.15
CA SER A 307 -8.19 2.39 4.54
C SER A 307 -7.63 3.81 4.64
N ARG A 308 -8.25 4.66 5.45
CA ARG A 308 -7.98 6.10 5.52
C ARG A 308 -7.96 6.59 6.96
N LEU A 309 -6.98 7.42 7.29
CA LEU A 309 -6.88 8.09 8.58
C LEU A 309 -6.84 9.59 8.38
N ARG A 310 -7.63 10.34 9.14
CA ARG A 310 -7.54 11.79 9.25
C ARG A 310 -7.03 12.17 10.63
N VAL A 311 -6.02 13.03 10.70
CA VAL A 311 -5.43 13.47 11.96
C VAL A 311 -5.40 14.99 12.00
N SER A 312 -5.98 15.57 13.06
CA SER A 312 -5.89 17.01 13.31
C SER A 312 -4.74 17.26 14.29
N ILE A 313 -3.86 18.18 13.94
CA ILE A 313 -2.69 18.56 14.72
C ILE A 313 -2.65 20.08 14.93
N VAL A 314 -1.85 20.54 15.88
CA VAL A 314 -1.50 21.96 16.06
C VAL A 314 0.01 22.12 16.12
N ALA A 315 0.54 23.21 15.56
CA ALA A 315 1.96 23.56 15.60
C ALA A 315 2.09 25.10 15.64
N PRO A 316 2.03 25.72 16.83
CA PRO A 316 2.02 27.18 16.96
C PRO A 316 3.25 27.87 16.37
N GLU A 317 4.38 27.16 16.34
CA GLU A 317 5.66 27.64 15.81
C GLU A 317 5.73 27.60 14.26
N ALA A 318 4.75 26.99 13.58
CA ALA A 318 4.68 26.94 12.11
C ALA A 318 4.09 28.25 11.54
N LEU A 319 4.95 29.27 11.44
CA LEU A 319 4.52 30.63 11.07
C LEU A 319 4.32 30.84 9.57
N THR A 320 5.11 30.17 8.72
CA THR A 320 5.04 30.35 7.27
C THR A 320 4.26 29.22 6.60
N ALA A 321 3.68 29.49 5.42
CA ALA A 321 3.02 28.46 4.61
C ALA A 321 3.93 27.25 4.33
N ARG A 322 5.23 27.49 4.16
CA ARG A 322 6.24 26.44 3.94
C ARG A 322 6.47 25.60 5.19
N ASP A 323 6.57 26.22 6.36
CA ASP A 323 6.76 25.50 7.62
C ASP A 323 5.52 24.67 7.95
N ARG A 324 4.33 25.24 7.76
CA ARG A 324 3.04 24.55 7.93
C ARG A 324 2.91 23.32 7.05
N ALA A 325 3.21 23.46 5.76
CA ALA A 325 3.22 22.34 4.82
C ALA A 325 4.25 21.28 5.25
N ARG A 326 5.46 21.68 5.63
CA ARG A 326 6.51 20.75 6.09
C ARG A 326 6.11 20.00 7.35
N VAL A 327 5.51 20.68 8.32
CA VAL A 327 5.00 20.07 9.55
C VAL A 327 3.91 19.05 9.24
N ALA A 328 2.90 19.43 8.45
CA ALA A 328 1.80 18.53 8.08
C ALA A 328 2.30 17.30 7.31
N MET A 329 3.19 17.49 6.32
CA MET A 329 3.79 16.37 5.57
C MET A 329 4.65 15.46 6.45
N ASN A 330 5.45 16.02 7.36
CA ASN A 330 6.28 15.23 8.26
C ASN A 330 5.41 14.44 9.26
N ALA A 331 4.39 15.08 9.83
CA ALA A 331 3.41 14.42 10.67
C ALA A 331 2.71 13.28 9.92
N ALA A 332 2.28 13.47 8.67
CA ALA A 332 1.66 12.42 7.87
C ALA A 332 2.58 11.20 7.71
N LYS A 333 3.87 11.41 7.40
CA LYS A 333 4.87 10.32 7.32
C LYS A 333 5.10 9.63 8.66
N GLN A 334 5.22 10.39 9.75
CA GLN A 334 5.43 9.83 11.08
C GLN A 334 4.23 9.03 11.57
N ILE A 335 3.02 9.53 11.32
CA ILE A 335 1.76 8.83 11.62
C ILE A 335 1.66 7.55 10.79
N GLN A 336 1.90 7.62 9.48
CA GLN A 336 1.95 6.44 8.61
C GLN A 336 2.93 5.37 9.13
N ALA A 337 4.14 5.79 9.52
CA ALA A 337 5.17 4.88 10.02
C ALA A 337 4.90 4.33 11.43
N SER A 338 4.15 5.07 12.27
CA SER A 338 3.83 4.68 13.65
C SER A 338 2.56 3.83 13.76
N GLN A 339 1.68 3.82 12.75
CA GLN A 339 0.56 2.87 12.66
C GLN A 339 1.03 1.50 12.15
N VAL A 340 2.13 1.01 12.74
CA VAL A 340 2.87 -0.21 12.38
C VAL A 340 1.91 -1.36 12.11
N SER A 341 1.83 -1.76 10.84
CA SER A 341 1.71 -3.18 10.51
C SER A 341 3.12 -3.75 10.50
N ASP A 342 3.32 -4.97 10.97
CA ASP A 342 4.62 -5.66 10.93
C ASP A 342 5.12 -5.91 9.51
N ASP A 343 4.28 -5.62 8.51
CA ASP A 343 4.56 -5.72 7.09
C ASP A 343 4.70 -4.31 6.47
N PRO A 344 5.91 -3.88 6.06
CA PRO A 344 6.13 -2.58 5.42
C PRO A 344 5.40 -2.44 4.07
N ASP A 345 4.99 -3.54 3.45
CA ASP A 345 4.21 -3.53 2.20
C ASP A 345 2.69 -3.45 2.45
N ASN A 346 2.25 -3.52 3.72
CA ASN A 346 0.83 -3.56 4.08
C ASN A 346 0.51 -2.66 5.31
N PRO A 347 0.61 -1.33 5.18
CA PRO A 347 0.33 -0.42 6.28
C PRO A 347 -1.13 -0.52 6.75
N GLN A 348 -1.38 -0.27 8.04
CA GLN A 348 -2.73 -0.30 8.61
C GLN A 348 -3.70 0.65 7.87
N TYR A 349 -3.19 1.80 7.40
CA TYR A 349 -3.91 2.76 6.60
C TYR A 349 -3.16 3.02 5.29
N GLU A 350 -3.86 2.92 4.15
CA GLU A 350 -3.31 3.15 2.81
C GLU A 350 -3.26 4.64 2.44
N TYR A 351 -3.91 5.49 3.26
CA TYR A 351 -4.00 6.93 3.08
C TYR A 351 -4.07 7.63 4.43
N VAL A 352 -3.31 8.72 4.58
CA VAL A 352 -3.34 9.59 5.76
C VAL A 352 -3.53 11.04 5.33
N SER A 353 -4.56 11.71 5.86
CA SER A 353 -4.71 13.17 5.77
C SER A 353 -4.35 13.79 7.13
N VAL A 354 -3.46 14.77 7.12
CA VAL A 354 -3.13 15.57 8.29
C VAL A 354 -3.61 16.99 8.09
N VAL A 355 -4.46 17.46 9.00
CA VAL A 355 -4.95 18.84 9.04
C VAL A 355 -4.22 19.58 10.15
N LEU A 356 -3.51 20.63 9.81
CA LEU A 356 -2.90 21.55 10.77
C LEU A 356 -3.94 22.62 11.13
N GLU A 357 -4.50 22.52 12.33
CA GLU A 357 -5.51 23.44 12.85
C GLU A 357 -4.85 24.73 13.38
N ALA A 358 -5.57 25.85 13.24
CA ALA A 358 -5.09 27.15 13.73
C ALA A 358 -5.00 27.24 15.26
N SER A 359 -5.84 26.49 15.98
CA SER A 359 -5.90 26.51 17.44
C SER A 359 -6.48 25.19 17.98
N THR A 360 -6.09 24.81 19.19
CA THR A 360 -6.63 23.64 19.90
C THR A 360 -8.14 23.77 20.13
N LYS A 361 -8.64 25.00 20.35
CA LYS A 361 -10.06 25.30 20.60
C LYS A 361 -10.92 25.29 19.33
N SER A 362 -10.28 25.32 18.16
CA SER A 362 -10.93 25.48 16.87
C SER A 362 -10.83 24.23 15.97
N ALA A 363 -10.31 23.12 16.51
CA ALA A 363 -10.16 21.87 15.79
C ALA A 363 -11.50 21.35 15.26
N GLY A 364 -11.53 20.94 13.99
CA GLY A 364 -12.75 20.46 13.32
C GLY A 364 -13.75 21.55 12.94
N GLN A 365 -13.49 22.83 13.25
CA GLN A 365 -14.38 23.95 12.91
C GLN A 365 -14.04 24.62 11.57
N GLY A 366 -13.09 24.05 10.81
CA GLY A 366 -12.72 24.50 9.46
C GLY A 366 -11.69 25.64 9.42
N TYR A 367 -10.88 25.81 10.47
CA TYR A 367 -9.81 26.81 10.53
C TYR A 367 -8.43 26.19 10.27
N ALA A 368 -8.33 25.42 9.19
CA ALA A 368 -7.11 24.71 8.81
C ALA A 368 -6.07 25.67 8.20
N LEU A 369 -4.84 25.63 8.73
CA LEU A 369 -3.68 26.37 8.23
C LEU A 369 -2.91 25.60 7.15
N ALA A 370 -2.96 24.27 7.18
CA ALA A 370 -2.44 23.40 6.13
C ALA A 370 -3.16 22.05 6.16
N GLU A 371 -3.18 21.38 5.02
CA GLU A 371 -3.62 20.01 4.88
C GLU A 371 -2.60 19.25 4.05
N ALA A 372 -2.18 18.08 4.52
CA ALA A 372 -1.28 17.20 3.81
C ALA A 372 -1.89 15.80 3.71
N GLU A 373 -2.25 15.42 2.50
CA GLU A 373 -2.74 14.09 2.18
C GLU A 373 -1.59 13.26 1.60
N TYR A 374 -1.44 12.05 2.11
CA TYR A 374 -0.36 11.15 1.78
C TYR A 374 -0.89 9.77 1.38
N ALA A 375 -0.57 9.37 0.15
CA ALA A 375 -0.93 8.10 -0.47
C ALA A 375 0.35 7.43 -1.03
N PRO A 376 1.08 6.60 -0.25
CA PRO A 376 2.39 6.09 -0.67
C PRO A 376 2.35 5.27 -1.97
N ASP A 377 1.22 4.63 -2.25
CA ASP A 377 0.94 3.85 -3.45
C ASP A 377 0.71 4.69 -4.72
N GLY A 378 0.59 6.02 -4.60
CA GLY A 378 0.33 6.93 -5.72
C GLY A 378 -1.11 6.95 -6.21
N ARG A 379 -2.04 6.31 -5.50
CA ARG A 379 -3.45 6.16 -5.93
C ARG A 379 -4.38 7.21 -5.30
N GLY A 380 -3.80 8.30 -4.79
CA GLY A 380 -4.51 9.45 -4.21
C GLY A 380 -5.47 9.11 -3.08
N GLN A 381 -6.64 9.76 -3.07
CA GLN A 381 -7.64 9.53 -2.01
C GLN A 381 -8.50 8.31 -2.32
N GLN A 382 -8.84 8.06 -3.59
CA GLN A 382 -9.85 7.07 -3.98
C GLN A 382 -9.31 5.65 -4.14
N GLY A 383 -7.99 5.45 -4.30
CA GLY A 383 -7.41 4.11 -4.44
C GLY A 383 -7.56 3.56 -5.83
N ILE A 384 -7.60 2.23 -5.93
CA ILE A 384 -7.71 1.50 -7.20
C ILE A 384 -9.00 1.86 -7.96
N MET A 385 -10.01 2.36 -7.26
CA MET A 385 -11.33 2.66 -7.81
C MET A 385 -11.40 3.88 -8.74
N SER A 386 -10.31 4.65 -8.88
CA SER A 386 -10.31 5.88 -9.65
C SER A 386 -9.23 5.86 -10.71
N GLU A 387 -9.66 5.92 -11.97
CA GLU A 387 -8.80 6.20 -13.12
C GLU A 387 -8.65 7.68 -13.41
N ASP A 388 -9.28 8.55 -12.60
CA ASP A 388 -9.15 9.99 -12.75
C ASP A 388 -7.66 10.37 -12.60
N PRO A 389 -7.02 10.95 -13.64
CA PRO A 389 -5.65 11.42 -13.55
C PRO A 389 -5.45 12.40 -12.39
N ASP A 390 -6.48 13.15 -11.99
CA ASP A 390 -6.42 14.08 -10.87
C ASP A 390 -6.37 13.38 -9.50
N ASN A 391 -6.69 12.09 -9.43
CA ASN A 391 -6.53 11.24 -8.24
C ASN A 391 -5.21 10.44 -8.25
N GLN A 392 -4.39 10.52 -9.30
CA GLN A 392 -3.10 9.83 -9.37
C GLN A 392 -1.99 10.69 -8.76
N TRP A 393 -1.79 10.59 -7.45
CA TRP A 393 -0.77 11.34 -6.73
C TRP A 393 -0.35 10.61 -5.44
N LYS A 394 0.86 10.89 -4.98
CA LYS A 394 1.41 10.49 -3.67
C LYS A 394 1.24 11.56 -2.60
N TRP A 395 1.35 12.83 -3.00
CA TRP A 395 1.16 13.98 -2.14
C TRP A 395 0.12 14.92 -2.72
N ASN A 396 -0.82 15.35 -1.88
CA ASN A 396 -1.69 16.48 -2.14
C ASN A 396 -1.67 17.38 -0.91
N VAL A 397 -1.01 18.53 -1.02
CA VAL A 397 -0.70 19.41 0.11
C VAL A 397 -1.22 20.80 -0.20
N SER A 398 -2.00 21.34 0.71
CA SER A 398 -2.48 22.71 0.69
C SER A 398 -1.99 23.46 1.92
N SER A 399 -1.69 24.75 1.79
CA SER A 399 -1.17 25.55 2.90
C SER A 399 -1.57 27.01 2.78
N SER A 400 -1.91 27.62 3.92
CA SER A 400 -2.32 29.00 4.02
C SER A 400 -1.14 29.92 4.35
N LYS A 401 -1.15 31.11 3.75
CA LYS A 401 -0.24 32.23 4.09
C LYS A 401 -0.80 33.13 5.20
N ALA A 402 -2.04 32.89 5.65
CA ALA A 402 -2.71 33.74 6.63
C ALA A 402 -1.96 33.75 7.97
N ARG A 403 -1.78 34.94 8.55
CA ARG A 403 -1.27 35.10 9.91
C ARG A 403 -2.43 35.08 10.87
N VAL A 404 -2.28 34.31 11.95
CA VAL A 404 -3.40 34.01 12.84
C VAL A 404 -2.92 34.09 14.28
N ASN A 405 -3.68 34.79 15.10
CA ASN A 405 -3.59 34.70 16.55
C ASN A 405 -4.56 33.61 17.04
N PRO A 406 -4.07 32.49 17.61
CA PRO A 406 -4.88 31.32 17.96
C PRO A 406 -5.93 31.57 19.05
N ASP A 407 -5.80 32.67 19.81
CA ASP A 407 -6.74 33.06 20.87
C ASP A 407 -7.73 34.15 20.45
N ASP A 408 -7.62 34.69 19.23
CA ASP A 408 -8.54 35.72 18.71
C ASP A 408 -9.48 35.15 17.65
N THR A 409 -10.78 35.11 17.98
CA THR A 409 -11.83 34.60 17.09
C THR A 409 -11.93 35.37 15.77
N ASN A 410 -11.69 36.69 15.78
CA ASN A 410 -11.69 37.48 14.55
C ASN A 410 -10.49 37.11 13.67
N SER A 411 -9.33 36.90 14.29
CA SER A 411 -8.15 36.43 13.59
C SER A 411 -8.33 35.04 12.98
N LEU A 412 -9.09 34.13 13.62
CA LEU A 412 -9.37 32.79 13.10
C LEU A 412 -10.24 32.84 11.83
N GLN A 413 -11.22 33.74 11.74
CA GLN A 413 -12.06 33.86 10.54
C GLN A 413 -11.25 34.15 9.27
N ASN A 414 -10.11 34.82 9.41
CA ASN A 414 -9.21 35.14 8.28
C ASN A 414 -8.57 33.90 7.62
N VAL A 415 -8.70 32.71 8.22
CA VAL A 415 -8.16 31.46 7.69
C VAL A 415 -9.10 30.78 6.70
N LYS A 416 -10.42 30.97 6.84
CA LYS A 416 -11.40 30.25 6.02
C LYS A 416 -11.20 30.56 4.54
N GLY A 417 -11.09 29.51 3.74
CA GLY A 417 -10.90 29.62 2.29
C GLY A 417 -9.51 30.09 1.85
N THR A 418 -8.51 30.11 2.74
CA THR A 418 -7.14 30.55 2.40
C THR A 418 -6.16 29.42 2.09
N LEU A 419 -6.62 28.16 2.11
CA LEU A 419 -5.81 27.03 1.69
C LEU A 419 -5.61 27.08 0.17
N GLU A 420 -4.36 27.22 -0.24
CA GLU A 420 -3.94 27.15 -1.63
C GLU A 420 -3.12 25.87 -1.83
N THR A 421 -3.20 25.27 -3.02
CA THR A 421 -2.36 24.13 -3.38
C THR A 421 -0.88 24.51 -3.26
N PHE A 422 -0.16 23.80 -2.40
CA PHE A 422 1.25 23.98 -2.15
C PHE A 422 2.11 22.95 -2.90
N LEU A 423 1.64 21.70 -2.95
CA LEU A 423 2.31 20.59 -3.62
C LEU A 423 1.28 19.55 -4.07
N LYS A 424 1.34 19.12 -5.33
CA LYS A 424 0.64 17.93 -5.81
C LYS A 424 1.62 17.11 -6.67
N GLN A 425 1.93 15.87 -6.27
CA GLN A 425 2.96 15.01 -6.88
C GLN A 425 2.59 13.54 -6.81
#